data_AF-A0A351G700-F1
#
_entry.id   AF-A0A351G700-F1
#
_cell.length_a   1.000
_cell.length_b   1.000
_cell.length_c   1.000
_cell.angle_alpha   90.00
_cell.angle_beta   90.00
_cell.angle_gamma   90.00
#
_symmetry.space_group_name_H-M   'P 1'
#
loop_
_entity.id
_entity.type
_entity.pdbx_description
1 polymer ?
#
loop_
_entity_poly.entity_id
_entity_poly.type
_entity_poly.pdbx_seq_one_letter_code
_entity_poly.pdbx_strand_id
1 'polypeptide(L)' 'MMDEKPTYRIMDLDAAERPRERLAHLGAQALSNAELIAILLRVGIEGENAVQVGQRLLQTFGGIRGLHRA' A
#
# COMPACT_ATOMS: atom_id res chain seq x y z
N MET A 1 0.42 23.92 -5.27
CA MET A 1 1.14 23.58 -4.03
C MET A 1 1.31 22.08 -4.06
N MET A 2 2.52 21.58 -4.29
CA MET A 2 2.76 20.14 -4.29
C MET A 2 2.61 19.67 -2.84
N ASP A 3 1.54 18.94 -2.53
CA ASP A 3 1.42 18.22 -1.28
C ASP A 3 2.57 17.21 -1.20
N GLU A 4 3.65 17.62 -0.52
CA GLU A 4 4.76 16.76 -0.15
C GLU A 4 4.24 15.76 0.89
N LYS A 5 3.50 14.74 0.42
CA LYS A 5 3.19 13.59 1.26
C LYS A 5 4.55 12.98 1.63
N PRO A 6 4.92 12.91 2.92
CA PRO A 6 6.19 12.31 3.29
C PRO A 6 6.20 10.87 2.79
N THR A 7 7.01 10.61 1.76
CA THR A 7 7.23 9.28 1.22
C THR A 7 8.17 8.57 2.18
N TYR A 8 7.62 8.12 3.31
CA TYR A 8 8.34 7.20 4.18
C TYR A 8 8.61 5.91 3.41
N ARG A 9 9.81 5.33 3.57
CA ARG A 9 10.06 4.00 3.04
C ARG A 9 9.41 3.01 3.99
N ILE A 10 8.76 1.99 3.43
CA ILE A 10 8.14 0.93 4.23
C ILE A 10 9.18 0.24 5.15
N MET A 11 10.45 0.23 4.74
CA MET A 11 11.55 -0.29 5.56
C MET A 11 11.89 0.58 6.78
N ASP A 12 11.55 1.87 6.76
CA ASP A 12 11.77 2.80 7.87
C ASP A 12 10.71 2.61 8.98
N LEU A 13 9.64 1.86 8.72
CA LEU A 13 8.67 1.45 9.74
C LEU A 13 9.28 0.40 10.68
N ASP A 14 8.83 0.43 11.94
CA ASP A 14 9.03 -0.67 12.88
C ASP A 14 8.58 -1.99 12.25
N ALA A 15 9.34 -3.06 12.51
CA ALA A 15 9.08 -4.35 11.88
C ALA A 15 7.65 -4.83 12.10
N ALA A 16 7.08 -4.59 13.30
CA ALA A 16 5.71 -4.93 13.63
C ALA A 16 4.65 -4.14 12.84
N GLU A 17 5.01 -2.97 12.31
CA GLU A 17 4.12 -2.10 11.52
C GLU A 17 4.25 -2.33 10.01
N ARG A 18 5.25 -3.08 9.56
CA ARG A 18 5.44 -3.38 8.14
C ARG A 18 4.29 -4.28 7.64
N PRO A 19 3.70 -3.99 6.47
CA PRO A 19 2.54 -4.73 5.97
C PRO A 19 2.74 -6.25 5.90
N ARG A 20 3.90 -6.72 5.44
CA ARG A 20 4.18 -8.18 5.34
C ARG A 20 4.22 -8.85 6.72
N GLU A 21 4.80 -8.18 7.70
CA GLU A 21 4.93 -8.73 9.04
C GLU A 21 3.58 -8.66 9.77
N ARG A 22 2.84 -7.55 9.62
CA ARG A 22 1.45 -7.45 10.09
C ARG A 22 0.59 -8.56 9.49
N LEU A 23 0.73 -8.84 8.20
CA LEU A 23 -0.01 -9.91 7.52
C LEU A 23 0.32 -11.28 8.13
N ALA A 24 1.60 -11.55 8.40
CA ALA A 24 2.03 -12.81 9.01
C ALA A 24 1.53 -13.00 10.45
N HIS A 25 1.48 -11.92 11.25
CA HIS A 25 1.13 -12.00 12.67
C HIS A 25 -0.37 -11.86 12.94
N LEU A 26 -1.05 -10.97 12.22
CA LEU A 26 -2.43 -10.55 12.50
C LEU A 26 -3.42 -10.97 11.41
N GLY A 27 -2.94 -11.46 10.26
CA GLY A 27 -3.78 -11.83 9.12
C GLY A 27 -4.21 -10.64 8.25
N ALA A 28 -4.84 -10.95 7.11
CA ALA A 28 -5.19 -9.96 6.09
C ALA A 28 -6.20 -8.91 6.57
N GLN A 29 -7.05 -9.27 7.53
CA GLN A 29 -8.05 -8.38 8.13
C GLN A 29 -7.45 -7.20 8.89
N ALA A 30 -6.17 -7.29 9.29
CA ALA A 30 -5.46 -6.21 9.99
C ALA A 30 -4.83 -5.18 9.03
N LEU A 31 -5.01 -5.37 7.72
CA LEU A 31 -4.46 -4.53 6.66
C LEU A 31 -5.59 -3.87 5.87
N SER A 32 -5.32 -2.65 5.40
CA SER A 32 -6.15 -2.02 4.39
C SER A 32 -5.97 -2.69 3.02
N ASN A 33 -6.96 -2.53 2.15
CA ASN A 33 -6.88 -2.97 0.75
C ASN A 33 -5.64 -2.42 0.04
N ALA A 34 -5.23 -1.18 0.35
CA ALA A 34 -4.05 -0.57 -0.23
C ALA A 34 -2.75 -1.27 0.22
N GLU A 35 -2.66 -1.66 1.49
CA GLU A 35 -1.51 -2.42 2.00
C GLU A 35 -1.46 -3.84 1.44
N LEU A 36 -2.61 -4.50 1.29
CA LEU A 36 -2.68 -5.80 0.64
C LEU A 36 -2.20 -5.72 -0.81
N ILE A 37 -2.62 -4.69 -1.56
CA ILE A 37 -2.12 -4.41 -2.90
C ILE A 37 -0.61 -4.11 -2.86
N ALA A 38 -0.13 -3.32 -1.90
CA ALA A 38 1.28 -2.98 -1.75
C ALA A 38 2.16 -4.23 -1.58
N ILE A 39 1.68 -5.23 -0.84
CA ILE A 39 2.38 -6.51 -0.68
C ILE A 39 2.52 -7.23 -2.03
N LEU A 40 1.47 -7.22 -2.86
CA LEU A 40 1.47 -7.80 -4.20
C LEU A 40 2.41 -7.04 -5.15
N LEU A 41 2.40 -5.70 -5.09
CA LEU A 41 3.27 -4.84 -5.90
C LEU A 41 4.75 -5.01 -5.56
N ARG A 42 5.08 -5.36 -4.31
CA ARG A 42 6.43 -5.55 -3.74
C ARG A 42 7.32 -4.31 -3.70
N VAL A 43 7.18 -3.38 -4.64
CA VAL A 43 7.97 -2.16 -4.77
C VAL A 43 7.06 -0.97 -5.06
N GLY A 44 7.47 0.20 -4.59
CA GLY A 44 6.88 1.47 -4.99
C GLY A 44 7.42 1.93 -6.34
N ILE A 45 7.07 3.17 -6.71
CA ILE A 45 7.64 3.88 -7.85
C ILE A 45 8.35 5.14 -7.36
N GLU A 46 9.02 5.86 -8.26
CA GLU A 46 9.64 7.13 -7.91
C GLU A 46 8.58 8.10 -7.33
N GLY A 47 8.85 8.63 -6.14
CA GLY A 47 7.94 9.52 -5.42
C GLY A 47 6.82 8.84 -4.63
N GLU A 48 6.53 7.54 -4.82
CA GLU A 48 5.45 6.83 -4.13
C GLU A 48 5.89 5.46 -3.59
N ASN A 49 5.70 5.21 -2.29
CA ASN A 49 5.86 3.88 -1.73
C ASN A 49 4.74 2.93 -2.20
N ALA A 50 4.94 1.62 -2.04
CA ALA A 50 3.99 0.62 -2.55
C ALA A 50 2.56 0.77 -1.99
N VAL A 51 2.39 1.29 -0.77
CA VAL A 51 1.08 1.57 -0.16
C VAL A 51 0.41 2.76 -0.85
N GLN A 52 1.16 3.83 -1.12
CA GLN A 52 0.67 4.98 -1.87
C GLN A 52 0.26 4.59 -3.30
N VAL A 53 1.05 3.74 -3.97
CA VAL A 53 0.68 3.18 -5.28
C VAL A 53 -0.63 2.37 -5.18
N GLY A 54 -0.76 1.51 -4.17
CA GLY A 54 -1.99 0.76 -3.92
C GLY A 54 -3.22 1.67 -3.68
N GLN A 55 -3.05 2.75 -2.90
CA GLN A 55 -4.09 3.76 -2.70
C GLN A 55 -4.47 4.45 -4.01
N ARG A 56 -3.48 4.85 -4.82
CA ARG A 56 -3.70 5.51 -6.11
C ARG A 56 -4.45 4.59 -7.08
N LEU A 57 -4.09 3.31 -7.18
CA LEU A 57 -4.81 2.33 -8.00
C LEU A 57 -6.28 2.20 -7.57
N LEU A 58 -6.53 2.08 -6.26
CA LEU A 58 -7.89 2.02 -5.75
C LEU A 58 -8.69 3.29 -6.09
N GLN A 59 -8.08 4.48 -6.02
CA GLN A 59 -8.74 5.73 -6.40
C GLN A 59 -9.00 5.80 -7.90
N THR A 60 -8.00 5.51 -8.73
CA THR A 60 -8.10 5.55 -10.19
C THR A 60 -9.20 4.63 -10.72
N PHE A 61 -9.30 3.42 -10.16
CA PHE A 61 -10.25 2.42 -10.66
C PHE A 61 -11.56 2.37 -9.86
N GLY A 62 -11.77 3.21 -8.85
CA GLY A 62 -13.03 3.23 -8.07
C GLY A 62 -13.19 2.02 -7.13
N GLY A 63 -12.10 1.59 -6.51
CA GLY A 63 -12.04 0.50 -5.54
C GLY A 63 -11.69 -0.86 -6.15
N ILE A 64 -11.69 -1.90 -5.30
CA ILE A 64 -11.25 -3.26 -5.68
C ILE A 64 -12.03 -3.83 -6.86
N ARG A 65 -13.36 -3.63 -6.90
CA ARG A 65 -14.21 -4.15 -7.98
C ARG A 65 -13.90 -3.48 -9.32
N GLY A 66 -13.53 -2.21 -9.32
CA GLY A 66 -13.13 -1.55 -10.55
C GLY A 66 -11.72 -1.94 -10.97
N LEU A 67 -10.80 -2.09 -10.01
CA LEU A 67 -9.44 -2.58 -10.29
C LEU A 67 -9.44 -4.01 -10.87
N HIS A 68 -10.30 -4.90 -10.39
CA HIS A 68 -10.44 -6.26 -10.93
C HIS A 68 -10.99 -6.30 -12.38
N ARG A 69 -11.67 -5.25 -12.83
CA ARG A 69 -12.26 -5.18 -14.19
C ARG A 69 -11.38 -4.46 -15.21
N ALA A 70 -10.31 -3.80 -14.75
CA ALA A 70 -9.35 -3.11 -15.59
C ALA A 70 -8.39 -4.11 -16.25
#